data_AF-A0A653H533-F1
#
_entry.id   AF-A0A653H533-F1
#
_cell.length_a   1.000
_cell.length_b   1.000
_cell.length_c   1.000
_cell.angle_alpha   90.00
_cell.angle_beta   90.00
_cell.angle_gamma   90.00
#
_symmetry.space_group_name_H-M   'P 1'
#
loop_
_entity.id
_entity.type
_entity.pdbx_description
1 polymer ?
#
loop_
_entity_poly.entity_id
_entity_poly.type
_entity_poly.pdbx_seq_one_letter_code
_entity_poly.pdbx_strand_id
1 'polypeptide(L)'
;MHEYVKCMNTTIEVNCLTNEHSDILYKCLLSDESLKRTGMFKHVNVSGVMIKIELQSNSFKDIKFKAKNIYDYLHFFFKTVETFT
;
A
#
# COMPACT_ATOMS: atom_id res chain seq x y z
N MET A 1 25.14 20.14 -15.21
CA MET A 1 25.14 18.67 -15.08
C MET A 1 23.76 18.28 -14.54
N HIS A 2 22.86 17.78 -15.39
CA HIS A 2 21.54 17.34 -14.93
C HIS A 2 21.71 15.95 -14.32
N GLU A 3 21.69 15.87 -12.99
CA GLU A 3 21.67 14.61 -12.27
C GLU A 3 20.29 13.97 -12.50
N TYR A 4 20.25 12.89 -13.29
CA TYR A 4 19.02 12.13 -13.48
C TYR A 4 18.65 11.49 -12.14
N VAL A 5 17.68 12.08 -11.45
CA VAL A 5 17.14 11.50 -10.23
C VAL A 5 16.39 10.24 -10.61
N LYS A 6 17.00 9.07 -10.34
CA LYS A 6 16.42 7.77 -10.66
C LYS A 6 15.16 7.54 -9.82
N CYS A 7 14.00 7.62 -10.47
CA CYS A 7 12.73 7.30 -9.84
C CYS A 7 12.61 5.79 -9.63
N MET A 8 12.44 5.37 -8.38
CA MET A 8 12.25 3.99 -7.98
C MET A 8 10.76 3.70 -7.82
N ASN A 9 10.29 2.64 -8.47
CA ASN A 9 8.95 2.10 -8.28
C ASN A 9 9.08 0.75 -7.57
N THR A 10 8.25 0.54 -6.55
CA THR A 10 8.19 -0.72 -5.80
C THR A 10 6.73 -1.08 -5.62
N THR A 11 6.38 -2.36 -5.82
CA THR A 11 5.01 -2.82 -5.65
C THR A 11 4.95 -3.79 -4.48
N ILE A 12 4.02 -3.54 -3.56
CA ILE A 12 3.64 -4.49 -2.51
C ILE A 12 2.44 -5.26 -3.02
N GLU A 13 2.52 -6.59 -3.04
CA GLU A 13 1.44 -7.47 -3.44
C GLU A 13 0.87 -8.19 -2.21
N VAL A 14 -0.45 -8.16 -2.05
CA VAL A 14 -1.16 -8.75 -0.91
C VAL A 14 -2.22 -9.71 -1.43
N ASN A 15 -2.15 -10.98 -1.00
CA ASN A 15 -3.18 -11.98 -1.28
C ASN A 15 -4.18 -12.01 -0.12
N CYS A 16 -5.44 -11.64 -0.40
CA CYS A 16 -6.48 -11.46 0.61
C CYS A 16 -7.37 -12.69 0.81
N LEU A 17 -7.04 -13.84 0.22
CA LEU A 17 -7.77 -15.12 0.25
C LEU A 17 -9.15 -15.11 -0.45
N THR A 18 -9.91 -14.02 -0.36
CA THR A 18 -11.21 -13.83 -1.01
C THR A 18 -11.30 -12.48 -1.73
N ASN A 19 -12.20 -12.40 -2.71
CA ASN A 19 -12.44 -11.15 -3.44
C ASN A 19 -13.05 -10.09 -2.50
N GLU A 20 -13.91 -10.51 -1.56
CA GLU A 20 -14.54 -9.60 -0.59
C GLU A 20 -13.50 -8.92 0.30
N HIS A 21 -12.55 -9.68 0.85
CA HIS A 21 -11.47 -9.10 1.66
C HIS A 21 -10.60 -8.14 0.85
N SER A 22 -10.31 -8.47 -0.41
CA SER A 22 -9.54 -7.58 -1.28
C SER A 22 -10.28 -6.28 -1.60
N ASP A 23 -11.60 -6.33 -1.80
CA ASP A 23 -12.42 -5.14 -2.08
C ASP A 23 -12.55 -4.25 -0.82
N ILE A 24 -12.73 -4.87 0.36
CA ILE A 24 -12.75 -4.14 1.64
C ILE A 24 -11.42 -3.43 1.87
N LEU A 25 -10.29 -4.14 1.76
CA LEU A 25 -8.97 -3.54 1.98
C LEU A 25 -8.69 -2.43 0.94
N TYR A 26 -9.07 -2.63 -0.32
CA TYR A 26 -8.97 -1.60 -1.36
C TYR A 26 -9.73 -0.32 -0.98
N LYS A 27 -10.98 -0.46 -0.55
CA LYS A 27 -11.82 0.66 -0.09
C LYS A 27 -11.24 1.35 1.15
N CYS A 28 -10.70 0.59 2.10
CA CYS A 28 -10.06 1.15 3.29
C CYS A 28 -8.82 1.98 2.94
N LEU A 29 -7.92 1.45 2.09
CA LEU A 29 -6.74 2.18 1.61
C LEU A 29 -7.12 3.48 0.87
N LEU A 30 -8.18 3.44 0.06
CA LEU A 30 -8.69 4.60 -0.66
C LEU A 30 -9.51 5.57 0.20
N SER A 31 -9.94 5.19 1.39
CA SER A 31 -10.71 6.07 2.27
C SER A 31 -9.83 6.73 3.33
N ASP A 32 -8.61 6.23 3.54
CA ASP A 32 -7.68 6.79 4.52
C ASP A 32 -6.99 8.06 3.99
N GLU A 33 -7.44 9.22 4.50
CA GLU A 33 -6.89 10.52 4.14
C GLU A 33 -5.44 10.74 4.60
N SER A 34 -4.99 10.05 5.65
CA SER A 34 -3.61 10.15 6.13
C SER A 34 -2.65 9.55 5.10
N LEU A 35 -2.96 8.35 4.61
CA LEU A 35 -2.16 7.68 3.59
C LEU A 35 -2.08 8.48 2.28
N LYS A 36 -3.19 9.12 1.87
CA LYS A 36 -3.23 9.97 0.68
C LYS A 36 -2.41 11.24 0.85
N ARG A 37 -2.65 12.01 1.92
CA ARG A 37 -2.00 13.31 2.15
C ARG A 37 -0.49 13.18 2.30
N THR A 38 -0.05 12.08 2.89
CA THR A 38 1.38 11.80 3.10
C THR A 38 2.03 11.13 1.88
N GLY A 39 1.26 10.76 0.85
CA GLY A 39 1.78 10.16 -0.38
C GLY A 39 2.45 8.80 -0.14
N MET A 40 1.88 7.99 0.77
CA MET A 40 2.45 6.68 1.11
C MET A 40 2.46 5.71 -0.07
N PHE A 41 1.47 5.80 -0.95
CA PHE A 41 1.40 5.05 -2.19
C PHE A 41 1.03 5.98 -3.35
N LYS A 42 1.38 5.55 -4.56
CA LYS A 42 1.04 6.21 -5.82
C LYS A 42 -0.30 5.71 -6.35
N HIS A 43 -0.46 4.40 -6.43
CA HIS A 43 -1.68 3.74 -6.89
C HIS A 43 -1.96 2.48 -6.08
N VAL A 44 -3.22 2.10 -6.03
CA VAL A 44 -3.66 0.79 -5.54
C VAL A 44 -4.57 0.19 -6.61
N ASN A 45 -4.32 -1.08 -6.94
CA ASN A 45 -5.14 -1.84 -7.88
C ASN A 45 -5.58 -3.15 -7.23
N VAL A 46 -6.77 -3.62 -7.60
CA VAL A 46 -7.32 -4.92 -7.17
C VAL A 46 -7.56 -5.81 -8.39
N SER A 47 -7.23 -7.09 -8.28
CA SER A 47 -7.41 -8.10 -9.33
C SER A 47 -7.76 -9.44 -8.70
N GLY A 48 -9.06 -9.75 -8.61
CA GLY A 48 -9.54 -10.90 -7.84
C GLY A 48 -9.11 -10.77 -6.38
N VAL A 49 -8.52 -11.81 -5.80
CA VAL A 49 -8.07 -11.84 -4.40
C VAL A 49 -6.79 -11.02 -4.14
N MET A 50 -6.18 -10.43 -5.17
CA MET A 50 -4.90 -9.74 -5.09
C MET A 50 -5.06 -8.22 -5.06
N ILE A 51 -4.37 -7.58 -4.13
CA ILE A 51 -4.15 -6.13 -4.13
C ILE A 51 -2.69 -5.83 -4.48
N LYS A 52 -2.48 -4.82 -5.32
CA LYS A 52 -1.17 -4.28 -5.67
C LYS A 52 -1.09 -2.82 -5.24
N ILE A 53 -0.16 -2.49 -4.36
CA ILE A 53 0.09 -1.14 -3.84
C ILE A 53 1.41 -0.65 -4.43
N GLU A 54 1.34 0.35 -5.30
CA GLU A 54 2.51 0.95 -5.95
C GLU A 54 3.09 2.06 -5.08
N LEU A 55 4.38 1.97 -4.77
CA LEU A 55 5.16 2.99 -4.11
C LEU A 55 6.08 3.64 -5.14
N GLN A 56 6.23 4.95 -5.05
CA GLN A 56 7.14 5.71 -5.90
C GLN A 56 7.95 6.69 -5.05
N SER A 57 9.26 6.73 -5.28
CA SER A 57 10.14 7.73 -4.70
C SER A 57 11.47 7.81 -5.43
N ASN A 58 12.18 8.91 -5.19
CA ASN A 58 13.51 9.17 -5.68
C ASN A 58 14.60 8.76 -4.67
N SER A 59 14.20 8.23 -3.50
CA SER A 59 15.11 7.81 -2.43
C SER A 59 14.73 6.44 -1.89
N PHE A 60 15.71 5.54 -1.81
CA PHE A 60 15.53 4.23 -1.18
C PHE A 60 15.10 4.34 0.29
N LYS A 61 15.59 5.36 1.01
CA LYS A 61 15.21 5.62 2.40
C LYS A 61 13.71 5.93 2.51
N ASP A 62 13.17 6.68 1.56
CA ASP A 62 11.76 7.01 1.50
C ASP A 62 10.91 5.82 1.04
N ILE A 63 11.36 5.02 0.06
CA ILE A 63 10.71 3.73 -0.28
C ILE A 63 10.60 2.84 0.97
N LYS A 64 11.70 2.70 1.73
CA LYS A 64 11.71 1.90 2.96
C LYS A 64 10.72 2.45 4.00
N PHE A 65 10.67 3.77 4.16
CA PHE A 65 9.73 4.43 5.06
C PHE A 65 8.26 4.17 4.64
N LYS A 66 7.94 4.39 3.36
CA LYS A 66 6.60 4.12 2.81
C LYS A 66 6.20 2.66 2.96
N ALA A 67 7.08 1.73 2.59
CA ALA A 67 6.82 0.30 2.71
C ALA A 67 6.55 -0.12 4.16
N LYS A 68 7.29 0.42 5.13
CA LYS A 68 7.04 0.17 6.56
C LYS A 68 5.66 0.69 6.99
N ASN A 69 5.29 1.91 6.61
CA ASN A 69 3.99 2.47 6.99
C ASN A 69 2.83 1.67 6.37
N ILE A 70 2.95 1.24 5.11
CA ILE A 70 1.97 0.37 4.48
C ILE A 70 1.89 -0.99 5.19
N TYR A 71 3.03 -1.58 5.56
CA TYR A 71 3.04 -2.82 6.34
C TYR A 71 2.34 -2.65 7.70
N ASP A 72 2.65 -1.59 8.44
CA ASP A 72 2.04 -1.32 9.75
C ASP A 72 0.52 -1.13 9.62
N TYR A 73 0.06 -0.43 8.57
CA TYR A 73 -1.35 -0.29 8.25
C TYR A 73 -2.02 -1.63 7.95
N LEU A 74 -1.42 -2.45 7.07
CA LEU A 74 -1.96 -3.76 6.72
C LEU A 74 -2.02 -4.68 7.95
N HIS A 75 -0.98 -4.67 8.78
CA HIS A 75 -0.94 -5.45 10.01
C HIS A 75 -2.05 -5.06 10.98
N PHE A 76 -2.29 -3.76 11.14
CA PHE A 76 -3.41 -3.26 11.95
C PHE A 76 -4.78 -3.66 11.36
N PHE A 77 -4.95 -3.52 10.04
CA PHE A 77 -6.18 -3.90 9.34
C PHE A 77 -6.48 -5.39 9.53
N PHE A 78 -5.54 -6.28 9.25
CA PHE A 78 -5.76 -7.72 9.36
C PHE A 78 -6.03 -8.15 10.79
N LYS A 79 -5.29 -7.63 11.78
CA LYS A 79 -5.61 -7.87 13.20
C LYS A 79 -7.01 -7.41 13.60
N THR A 80 -7.46 -6.28 13.03
CA THR A 80 -8.79 -5.76 13.29
C THR A 80 -9.84 -6.71 12.72
N VAL A 81 -9.68 -7.16 11.48
CA VAL A 81 -10.59 -8.15 10.85
C VAL A 81 -10.62 -9.45 11.64
N GLU A 82 -9.46 -9.99 12.04
CA GLU A 82 -9.35 -11.20 12.88
C GLU A 82 -10.11 -11.08 14.21
N THR A 83 -10.25 -9.86 14.75
CA THR A 83 -10.98 -9.64 16.01
C THR A 83 -12.49 -9.83 15.85
N PHE A 84 -13.03 -9.71 14.63
CA PHE A 84 -14.46 -9.81 14.32
C PHE A 84 -14.86 -11.13 13.64
N THR A 85 -13.91 -12.02 13.35
CA THR A 85 -14.11 -13.34 12.73
C THR A 85 -13.84 -14.46 13.72
#